data_AF-A0A6L9ZGQ0-F1
#
_entry.id   AF-A0A6L9ZGQ0-F1
#
_cell.length_a   1.000
_cell.length_b   1.000
_cell.length_c   1.000
_cell.angle_alpha   90.00
_cell.angle_beta   90.00
_cell.angle_gamma   90.00
#
_symmetry.space_group_name_H-M   'P 1'
#
loop_
_entity.id
_entity.type
_entity.pdbx_description
1 polymer ?
#
loop_
_entity_poly.entity_id
_entity_poly.type
_entity_poly.pdbx_seq_one_letter_code
_entity_poly.pdbx_strand_id
1 'polypeptide(L)'
;MNASTPVQINSSNGNGETIPSIINTNVSTNLSTQFNYGDAVEKSFLFYEAQRSGKLPEDNRIPWRGDSALNDGADVGVDLTGGYYDAGDHVKFGFPMAAAMTMLGWGAIEYQDAYQHMGQWDEALDAIKWGTDYILKAHITDSNGQTQEFWAQVGSGEIDHSVWAPPETMTMVRPAFKIDPLNPGSDLAGESAAALAAASIAFQSTNSSYANELLTNAKALFDFAETYQGNYSDSIPDAAIFYNSWSGYEDELAWSATWLYKATGDQTYLDKAESYYLGIDPTQTQSWDQKVYGTGILLA
;
A
#
# COMPACT_ATOMS: atom_id res chain seq x y z
N MET A 1 26.23 36.75 -4.22
CA MET A 1 27.52 37.21 -4.78
C MET A 1 28.57 37.08 -3.70
N ASN A 2 29.55 36.22 -3.98
CA ASN A 2 30.91 36.12 -3.43
C ASN A 2 31.12 35.96 -1.92
N ALA A 3 32.01 35.09 -1.46
CA ALA A 3 32.67 33.93 -2.03
C ALA A 3 33.29 33.23 -0.81
N SER A 4 32.95 31.98 -0.53
CA SER A 4 33.70 31.19 0.45
C SER A 4 35.06 30.90 -0.17
N THR A 5 36.09 31.52 0.39
CA THR A 5 37.49 31.40 -0.02
C THR A 5 37.93 29.93 0.01
N PRO A 6 38.54 29.38 -1.05
CA PRO A 6 39.07 28.03 -1.03
C PRO A 6 40.25 27.94 -0.06
N VAL A 7 40.23 26.95 0.83
CA VAL A 7 41.41 26.55 1.61
C VAL A 7 42.40 25.91 0.65
N GLN A 8 43.51 26.61 0.39
CA GLN A 8 44.68 26.05 -0.28
C GLN A 8 45.36 25.04 0.65
N ILE A 9 45.27 23.76 0.32
CA ILE A 9 46.13 22.74 0.93
C ILE A 9 47.34 22.59 0.02
N ASN A 10 48.41 23.34 0.32
CA ASN A 10 49.71 23.13 -0.31
C ASN A 10 50.34 21.87 0.32
N SER A 11 50.31 20.75 -0.38
CA SER A 11 51.28 19.68 -0.15
C SER A 11 52.62 20.11 -0.76
N SER A 12 53.53 20.61 0.10
CA SER A 12 54.91 20.86 -0.33
C SER A 12 55.71 19.57 -0.23
N ASN A 13 56.16 19.04 -1.37
CA ASN A 13 57.09 17.92 -1.43
C ASN A 13 58.53 18.44 -1.47
N GLY A 14 58.96 19.21 -0.47
CA GLY A 14 60.36 19.52 -0.16
C GLY A 14 61.31 20.13 -1.22
N ASN A 15 60.97 20.17 -2.52
CA ASN A 15 61.95 20.34 -3.61
C ASN A 15 61.53 21.34 -4.70
N GLY A 16 60.43 22.09 -4.53
CA GLY A 16 60.16 23.28 -5.36
C GLY A 16 59.87 23.07 -6.86
N GLU A 17 59.53 21.87 -7.32
CA GLU A 17 59.07 21.63 -8.69
C GLU A 17 57.54 21.50 -8.76
N THR A 18 56.91 22.28 -9.64
CA THR A 18 55.47 22.19 -9.96
C THR A 18 55.23 21.00 -10.89
N ILE A 19 54.57 19.95 -10.40
CA ILE A 19 54.07 18.85 -11.23
C ILE A 19 52.69 19.23 -11.79
N PRO A 20 52.42 19.10 -13.11
CA PRO A 20 51.10 19.33 -13.66
C PRO A 20 50.07 18.38 -13.05
N SER A 21 48.96 18.95 -12.56
CA SER A 21 47.74 18.22 -12.23
C SER A 21 47.27 17.43 -13.45
N ILE A 22 47.42 16.11 -13.42
CA ILE A 22 46.63 15.19 -14.23
C ILE A 22 45.63 14.54 -13.29
N ILE A 23 44.67 15.33 -12.80
CA ILE A 23 43.40 14.75 -12.36
C ILE A 23 42.63 14.47 -13.64
N ASN A 24 42.71 13.22 -14.08
CA ASN A 24 41.87 12.67 -15.12
C ASN A 24 40.43 12.61 -14.58
N THR A 25 39.61 13.61 -14.88
CA THR A 25 38.21 13.74 -14.41
C THR A 25 37.23 12.81 -15.13
N ASN A 26 37.69 11.70 -15.70
CA ASN A 26 36.83 10.70 -16.33
C ASN A 26 36.98 9.36 -15.63
N VAL A 27 36.57 9.30 -14.37
CA VAL A 27 36.05 8.04 -13.84
C VAL A 27 34.56 8.06 -14.16
N SER A 28 34.21 7.67 -15.38
CA SER A 28 32.89 7.09 -15.61
C SER A 28 32.84 5.84 -14.76
N THR A 29 32.30 5.94 -13.55
CA THR A 29 31.89 4.76 -12.81
C THR A 29 30.71 4.19 -13.58
N ASN A 30 31.01 3.36 -14.60
CA ASN A 30 30.09 2.32 -15.02
C ASN A 30 29.95 1.39 -13.82
N LEU A 31 29.12 1.81 -12.86
CA LEU A 31 28.46 0.89 -11.96
C LEU A 31 27.52 0.10 -12.85
N SER A 32 28.03 -0.93 -13.55
CA SER A 32 27.15 -1.97 -14.03
C SER A 32 26.58 -2.59 -12.76
N THR A 33 25.35 -2.25 -12.43
CA THR A 33 24.63 -2.92 -11.35
C THR A 33 24.69 -4.41 -11.67
N GLN A 34 25.01 -5.24 -10.67
CA GLN A 34 25.10 -6.69 -10.87
C GLN A 34 23.77 -7.26 -11.42
N PHE A 35 22.66 -6.59 -11.11
CA PHE A 35 21.32 -6.90 -11.55
C PHE A 35 20.65 -5.67 -12.17
N ASN A 36 19.77 -5.89 -13.14
CA ASN A 36 18.94 -4.82 -13.70
C ASN A 36 17.69 -4.64 -12.81
N TYR A 37 17.75 -3.71 -11.87
CA TYR A 37 16.64 -3.44 -10.97
C TYR A 37 15.42 -2.82 -11.68
N GLY A 38 15.63 -2.11 -12.80
CA GLY A 38 14.52 -1.60 -13.62
C GLY A 38 13.68 -2.73 -14.22
N ASP A 39 14.33 -3.74 -14.79
CA ASP A 39 13.66 -4.95 -15.29
C ASP A 39 12.93 -5.73 -14.18
N ALA A 40 13.48 -5.76 -12.96
CA ALA A 40 12.82 -6.37 -11.82
C ALA A 40 11.57 -5.59 -11.39
N VAL A 41 11.62 -4.26 -11.35
CA VAL A 41 10.49 -3.39 -11.01
C VAL A 41 9.38 -3.49 -12.06
N GLU A 42 9.73 -3.47 -13.35
CA GLU A 42 8.76 -3.65 -14.44
C GLU A 42 7.99 -4.98 -14.29
N LYS A 43 8.73 -6.08 -14.06
CA LYS A 43 8.13 -7.40 -13.82
C LYS A 43 7.30 -7.46 -12.54
N SER A 44 7.66 -6.69 -11.52
CA SER A 44 6.88 -6.58 -10.29
C SER A 44 5.50 -5.96 -10.56
N PHE A 45 5.40 -4.94 -11.43
CA PHE A 45 4.10 -4.37 -11.80
C PHE A 45 3.30 -5.28 -12.73
N LEU A 46 3.95 -6.01 -13.64
CA LEU A 46 3.28 -7.07 -14.40
C LEU A 46 2.72 -8.18 -13.49
N PHE A 47 3.37 -8.47 -12.36
CA PHE A 47 2.82 -9.37 -11.35
C PHE A 47 1.53 -8.81 -10.73
N TYR A 48 1.49 -7.54 -10.33
CA TYR A 48 0.24 -6.93 -9.84
C TYR A 48 -0.87 -6.98 -10.90
N GLU A 49 -0.57 -6.65 -12.16
CA GLU A 49 -1.55 -6.79 -13.25
C GLU A 49 -2.08 -8.21 -13.39
N ALA A 50 -1.19 -9.20 -13.25
CA ALA A 50 -1.55 -10.60 -13.29
C ALA A 50 -2.41 -11.06 -12.10
N GLN A 51 -2.54 -10.26 -11.03
CA GLN A 51 -3.39 -10.52 -9.87
C GLN A 51 -4.74 -9.77 -9.91
N ARG A 52 -4.98 -8.90 -10.90
CA ARG A 52 -6.21 -8.10 -10.97
C ARG A 52 -7.46 -8.98 -11.06
N SER A 53 -8.46 -8.74 -10.22
CA SER A 53 -9.80 -9.34 -10.29
C SER A 53 -10.80 -8.35 -10.91
N GLY A 54 -11.94 -8.83 -11.42
CA GLY A 54 -12.96 -7.98 -12.03
C GLY A 54 -12.81 -7.84 -13.53
N LYS A 55 -13.39 -6.76 -14.09
CA LYS A 55 -13.27 -6.43 -15.49
C LYS A 55 -11.91 -5.77 -15.76
N LEU A 56 -11.09 -6.37 -16.62
CA LEU A 56 -9.77 -5.87 -16.95
C LEU A 56 -9.87 -4.67 -17.92
N PRO A 57 -8.89 -3.75 -17.89
CA PRO A 57 -8.88 -2.61 -18.80
C PRO A 57 -8.50 -3.05 -20.23
N GLU A 58 -8.87 -2.25 -21.23
CA GLU A 58 -8.63 -2.59 -22.65
C GLU A 58 -7.14 -2.68 -23.01
N ASP A 59 -6.27 -2.02 -22.24
CA ASP A 59 -4.82 -2.00 -22.37
C ASP A 59 -4.10 -3.01 -21.45
N ASN A 60 -4.82 -4.00 -20.89
CA ASN A 60 -4.24 -5.08 -20.09
C ASN A 60 -3.03 -5.73 -20.79
N ARG A 61 -1.86 -5.73 -20.12
CA ARG A 61 -0.60 -6.26 -20.68
C ARG A 61 -0.42 -7.76 -20.47
N ILE A 62 -1.30 -8.40 -19.70
CA ILE A 62 -1.20 -9.83 -19.36
C ILE A 62 -2.14 -10.66 -20.26
N PRO A 63 -1.63 -11.25 -21.37
CA PRO A 63 -2.48 -11.81 -22.42
C PRO A 63 -3.22 -13.10 -22.03
N TRP A 64 -2.86 -13.70 -20.90
CA TRP A 64 -3.46 -14.93 -20.39
C TRP A 64 -4.45 -14.70 -19.25
N ARG A 65 -4.67 -13.44 -18.84
CA ARG A 65 -5.70 -13.04 -17.88
C ARG A 65 -6.91 -12.45 -18.62
N GLY A 66 -8.10 -12.81 -18.19
CA GLY A 66 -9.37 -12.26 -18.66
C GLY A 66 -10.24 -11.71 -17.53
N ASP A 67 -11.41 -11.19 -17.92
CA ASP A 67 -12.43 -10.74 -16.97
C ASP A 67 -12.89 -11.87 -16.05
N SER A 68 -12.90 -11.64 -14.75
CA SER A 68 -13.26 -12.65 -13.75
C SER A 68 -14.02 -12.06 -12.57
N ALA A 69 -14.68 -12.91 -11.77
CA ALA A 69 -15.38 -12.50 -10.55
C ALA A 69 -16.36 -11.30 -10.72
N LEU A 70 -17.02 -11.24 -11.88
CA LEU A 70 -17.86 -10.09 -12.29
C LEU A 70 -19.18 -9.94 -11.49
N ASN A 71 -19.47 -10.88 -10.60
CA ASN A 71 -20.65 -10.86 -9.74
C ASN A 71 -20.29 -10.69 -8.25
N ASP A 72 -19.03 -10.36 -7.94
CA ASP A 72 -18.60 -10.13 -6.56
C ASP A 72 -19.47 -9.03 -5.90
N GLY A 73 -20.07 -9.37 -4.75
CA GLY A 73 -20.97 -8.50 -3.98
C GLY A 73 -22.45 -8.53 -4.38
N ALA A 74 -22.83 -9.30 -5.41
CA ALA A 74 -24.22 -9.44 -5.83
C ALA A 74 -25.13 -10.06 -4.74
N ASP A 75 -24.57 -10.88 -3.85
CA ASP A 75 -25.24 -11.48 -2.69
C ASP A 75 -25.66 -10.45 -1.63
N VAL A 76 -24.98 -9.31 -1.59
CA VAL A 76 -25.20 -8.23 -0.62
C VAL A 76 -25.66 -6.92 -1.26
N GLY A 77 -25.83 -6.91 -2.59
CA GLY A 77 -26.33 -5.75 -3.34
C GLY A 77 -25.32 -4.60 -3.48
N VAL A 78 -24.02 -4.90 -3.39
CA VAL A 78 -22.92 -3.94 -3.51
C VAL A 78 -22.03 -4.34 -4.68
N ASP A 79 -21.58 -3.40 -5.50
CA ASP A 79 -20.55 -3.70 -6.52
C ASP A 79 -19.19 -3.87 -5.82
N LEU A 80 -18.77 -5.11 -5.65
CA LEU A 80 -17.45 -5.45 -5.13
C LEU A 80 -16.54 -6.01 -6.23
N THR A 81 -16.79 -5.73 -7.51
CA THR A 81 -15.87 -6.11 -8.59
C THR A 81 -14.60 -5.26 -8.59
N GLY A 82 -13.46 -5.86 -8.98
CA GLY A 82 -12.16 -5.21 -8.93
C GLY A 82 -11.26 -5.77 -7.82
N GLY A 83 -10.19 -5.04 -7.50
CA GLY A 83 -9.22 -5.42 -6.47
C GLY A 83 -8.27 -6.52 -6.93
N TYR A 84 -7.50 -7.05 -5.99
CA TYR A 84 -6.49 -8.07 -6.26
C TYR A 84 -6.89 -9.44 -5.68
N TYR A 85 -6.65 -10.51 -6.42
CA TYR A 85 -6.54 -11.82 -5.81
C TYR A 85 -5.29 -11.88 -4.94
N ASP A 86 -5.42 -12.51 -3.78
CA ASP A 86 -4.42 -12.44 -2.72
C ASP A 86 -3.10 -13.11 -3.09
N ALA A 87 -3.14 -14.38 -3.51
CA ALA A 87 -1.94 -15.16 -3.80
C ALA A 87 -2.11 -16.02 -5.07
N GLY A 88 -2.03 -17.35 -4.93
CA GLY A 88 -2.32 -18.29 -6.02
C GLY A 88 -3.79 -18.74 -6.07
N ASP A 89 -4.60 -18.23 -5.14
CA ASP A 89 -6.03 -18.45 -5.01
C ASP A 89 -6.82 -17.29 -5.63
N HIS A 90 -8.14 -17.27 -5.42
CA HIS A 90 -9.02 -16.21 -5.94
C HIS A 90 -9.82 -15.51 -4.85
N VAL A 91 -9.48 -15.71 -3.58
CA VAL A 91 -10.05 -14.90 -2.50
C VAL A 91 -9.47 -13.49 -2.58
N LYS A 92 -10.30 -12.50 -2.28
CA LYS A 92 -9.87 -11.12 -2.05
C LYS A 92 -9.82 -10.89 -0.56
N PHE A 93 -8.67 -11.10 0.06
CA PHE A 93 -8.43 -10.76 1.46
C PHE A 93 -8.07 -9.28 1.60
N GLY A 94 -8.94 -8.49 2.23
CA GLY A 94 -8.80 -7.04 2.29
C GLY A 94 -7.60 -6.59 3.12
N PHE A 95 -7.27 -7.30 4.20
CA PHE A 95 -6.19 -6.89 5.11
C PHE A 95 -4.80 -6.92 4.44
N PRO A 96 -4.33 -8.04 3.88
CA PRO A 96 -3.07 -8.06 3.13
C PRO A 96 -3.12 -7.21 1.85
N MET A 97 -4.27 -7.07 1.19
CA MET A 97 -4.42 -6.19 0.03
C MET A 97 -4.17 -4.72 0.41
N ALA A 98 -4.77 -4.23 1.49
CA ALA A 98 -4.56 -2.89 2.00
C ALA A 98 -3.09 -2.68 2.37
N ALA A 99 -2.47 -3.63 3.10
CA ALA A 99 -1.06 -3.57 3.46
C ALA A 99 -0.14 -3.46 2.22
N ALA A 100 -0.42 -4.24 1.17
CA ALA A 100 0.32 -4.15 -0.09
C ALA A 100 0.17 -2.77 -0.73
N MET A 101 -1.02 -2.17 -0.72
CA MET A 101 -1.26 -0.84 -1.27
C MET A 101 -0.58 0.26 -0.46
N THR A 102 -0.56 0.15 0.87
CA THR A 102 0.21 1.10 1.71
C THR A 102 1.70 1.02 1.40
N MET A 103 2.25 -0.18 1.25
CA MET A 103 3.68 -0.35 0.93
C MET A 103 4.03 0.15 -0.48
N LEU A 104 3.17 -0.10 -1.49
CA LEU A 104 3.34 0.49 -2.83
C LEU A 104 3.25 2.02 -2.77
N GLY A 105 2.28 2.57 -2.03
CA GLY A 105 2.12 4.00 -1.81
C GLY A 105 3.35 4.62 -1.14
N TRP A 106 3.86 3.99 -0.09
CA TRP A 106 5.09 4.42 0.57
C TRP A 106 6.27 4.43 -0.40
N GLY A 107 6.46 3.34 -1.14
CA GLY A 107 7.50 3.25 -2.16
C GLY A 107 7.38 4.35 -3.23
N ALA A 108 6.17 4.62 -3.71
CA ALA A 108 5.91 5.66 -4.70
C ALA A 108 6.26 7.07 -4.17
N ILE A 109 5.96 7.36 -2.90
CA ILE A 109 6.28 8.64 -2.27
C ILE A 109 7.79 8.82 -2.10
N GLU A 110 8.49 7.81 -1.57
CA GLU A 110 9.92 7.93 -1.26
C GLU A 110 10.79 7.88 -2.51
N TYR A 111 10.39 7.10 -3.51
CA TYR A 111 11.22 6.76 -4.67
C TYR A 111 10.61 7.22 -6.00
N GLN A 112 9.80 8.28 -5.98
CA GLN A 112 9.16 8.85 -7.18
C GLN A 112 10.15 9.06 -8.33
N ASP A 113 11.29 9.72 -8.07
CA ASP A 113 12.30 10.01 -9.10
C ASP A 113 12.87 8.72 -9.73
N ALA A 114 13.01 7.65 -8.95
CA ALA A 114 13.50 6.37 -9.45
C ALA A 114 12.44 5.71 -10.36
N TYR A 115 11.18 5.67 -9.95
CA TYR A 115 10.10 5.16 -10.80
C TYR A 115 10.00 5.97 -12.11
N GLN A 116 10.10 7.29 -12.05
CA GLN A 116 10.10 8.14 -13.25
C GLN A 116 11.31 7.86 -14.16
N HIS A 117 12.50 7.71 -13.59
CA HIS A 117 13.71 7.40 -14.36
C HIS A 117 13.63 6.03 -15.04
N MET A 118 13.01 5.05 -14.39
CA MET A 118 12.76 3.71 -14.95
C MET A 118 11.58 3.67 -15.91
N GLY A 119 10.79 4.76 -16.03
CA GLY A 119 9.56 4.78 -16.82
C GLY A 119 8.49 3.83 -16.26
N GLN A 120 8.39 3.73 -14.93
CA GLN A 120 7.47 2.86 -14.19
C GLN A 120 6.56 3.65 -13.22
N TRP A 121 6.52 4.98 -13.35
CA TRP A 121 5.70 5.84 -12.49
C TRP A 121 4.20 5.64 -12.73
N ASP A 122 3.80 5.55 -13.99
CA ASP A 122 2.38 5.37 -14.34
C ASP A 122 1.91 3.97 -13.93
N GLU A 123 2.75 2.94 -14.07
CA GLU A 123 2.51 1.58 -13.57
C GLU A 123 2.37 1.53 -12.05
N ALA A 124 3.21 2.27 -11.31
CA ALA A 124 3.11 2.34 -9.86
C ALA A 124 1.78 2.95 -9.44
N LEU A 125 1.39 4.07 -10.05
CA LEU A 125 0.09 4.70 -9.79
C LEU A 125 -1.07 3.79 -10.21
N ASP A 126 -1.02 3.15 -11.37
CA ASP A 126 -2.09 2.25 -11.83
C ASP A 126 -2.25 1.03 -10.92
N ALA A 127 -1.15 0.47 -10.42
CA ALA A 127 -1.18 -0.61 -9.44
C ALA A 127 -1.83 -0.18 -8.11
N ILE A 128 -1.46 0.99 -7.58
CA ILE A 128 -2.06 1.53 -6.36
C ILE A 128 -3.55 1.81 -6.59
N LYS A 129 -3.89 2.47 -7.71
CA LYS A 129 -5.26 2.86 -8.05
C LYS A 129 -6.20 1.66 -8.12
N TRP A 130 -5.76 0.55 -8.70
CA TRP A 130 -6.58 -0.65 -8.82
C TRP A 130 -7.01 -1.20 -7.44
N GLY A 131 -6.12 -1.16 -6.46
CA GLY A 131 -6.42 -1.55 -5.09
C GLY A 131 -7.27 -0.51 -4.38
N THR A 132 -6.95 0.78 -4.49
CA THR A 132 -7.70 1.83 -3.80
C THR A 132 -9.10 2.04 -4.36
N ASP A 133 -9.31 1.87 -5.67
CA ASP A 133 -10.66 1.83 -6.27
C ASP A 133 -11.52 0.73 -5.65
N TYR A 134 -10.93 -0.44 -5.37
CA TYR A 134 -11.64 -1.52 -4.69
C TYR A 134 -11.93 -1.20 -3.22
N ILE A 135 -10.97 -0.63 -2.49
CA ILE A 135 -11.19 -0.18 -1.11
C ILE A 135 -12.32 0.84 -1.05
N LEU A 136 -12.38 1.80 -1.99
CA LEU A 136 -13.46 2.79 -2.08
C LEU A 136 -14.82 2.14 -2.36
N LYS A 137 -14.90 1.14 -3.26
CA LYS A 137 -16.13 0.38 -3.49
C LYS A 137 -16.58 -0.40 -2.26
N ALA A 138 -15.63 -0.97 -1.53
CA ALA A 138 -15.87 -1.74 -0.32
C ALA A 138 -16.30 -0.87 0.88
N HIS A 139 -16.06 0.44 0.82
CA HIS A 139 -16.35 1.37 1.91
C HIS A 139 -17.70 2.05 1.73
N ILE A 140 -18.68 1.64 2.54
CA ILE A 140 -20.03 2.21 2.52
C ILE A 140 -20.17 3.20 3.66
N THR A 141 -20.41 4.46 3.32
CA THR A 141 -20.63 5.55 4.29
C THR A 141 -22.10 5.96 4.37
N ASP A 142 -22.51 6.44 5.54
CA ASP A 142 -23.80 7.10 5.72
C ASP A 142 -23.81 8.52 5.09
N SER A 143 -24.96 9.22 5.18
CA SER A 143 -25.10 10.57 4.64
C SER A 143 -24.24 11.64 5.32
N ASN A 144 -23.62 11.32 6.45
CA ASN A 144 -22.71 12.20 7.19
C ASN A 144 -21.24 11.89 6.90
N GLY A 145 -20.96 10.90 6.04
CA GLY A 145 -19.61 10.45 5.72
C GLY A 145 -19.00 9.53 6.78
N GLN A 146 -19.81 8.97 7.69
CA GLN A 146 -19.34 7.99 8.66
C GLN A 146 -19.43 6.58 8.07
N THR A 147 -18.43 5.74 8.35
CA THR A 147 -18.41 4.34 7.92
C THR A 147 -19.59 3.58 8.52
N GLN A 148 -20.44 3.02 7.65
CA GLN A 148 -21.54 2.14 8.03
C GLN A 148 -21.14 0.67 7.89
N GLU A 149 -20.48 0.34 6.77
CA GLU A 149 -20.04 -1.02 6.44
C GLU A 149 -18.69 -0.93 5.71
N PHE A 150 -17.79 -1.88 5.98
CA PHE A 150 -16.57 -2.03 5.20
C PHE A 150 -16.39 -3.49 4.78
N TRP A 151 -16.47 -3.77 3.48
CA TRP A 151 -16.40 -5.11 2.90
C TRP A 151 -14.96 -5.59 2.83
N ALA A 152 -14.64 -6.49 3.75
CA ALA A 152 -13.31 -6.95 4.08
C ALA A 152 -12.82 -8.11 3.23
N GLN A 153 -13.74 -8.94 2.74
CA GLN A 153 -13.39 -10.17 2.04
C GLN A 153 -14.46 -10.56 1.03
N VAL A 154 -14.02 -11.06 -0.14
CA VAL A 154 -14.93 -11.70 -1.12
C VAL A 154 -14.37 -13.05 -1.53
N GLY A 155 -15.21 -14.09 -1.40
CA GLY A 155 -14.80 -15.49 -1.48
C GLY A 155 -14.57 -16.08 -0.09
N SER A 156 -14.98 -17.33 0.12
CA SER A 156 -14.60 -18.11 1.31
C SER A 156 -13.33 -18.90 1.00
N GLY A 157 -12.35 -18.88 1.89
CA GLY A 157 -11.08 -19.56 1.65
C GLY A 157 -11.24 -21.06 1.47
N GLU A 158 -12.10 -21.72 2.26
CA GLU A 158 -12.32 -23.17 2.11
C GLU A 158 -12.94 -23.54 0.76
N ILE A 159 -13.96 -22.79 0.33
CA ILE A 159 -14.64 -23.05 -0.95
C ILE A 159 -13.70 -22.76 -2.12
N ASP A 160 -13.01 -21.63 -2.08
CA ASP A 160 -12.10 -21.20 -3.15
C ASP A 160 -10.93 -22.18 -3.31
N HIS A 161 -10.28 -22.55 -2.21
CA HIS A 161 -9.10 -23.43 -2.22
C HIS A 161 -9.44 -24.89 -2.53
N SER A 162 -10.72 -25.26 -2.50
CA SER A 162 -11.19 -26.58 -2.96
C SER A 162 -11.19 -26.71 -4.49
N VAL A 163 -10.96 -25.62 -5.23
CA VAL A 163 -11.02 -25.57 -6.69
C VAL A 163 -9.70 -25.06 -7.29
N TRP A 164 -9.15 -25.84 -8.21
CA TRP A 164 -7.99 -25.46 -9.01
C TRP A 164 -8.42 -25.13 -10.44
N ALA A 165 -8.63 -23.85 -10.74
CA ALA A 165 -9.12 -23.40 -12.05
C ALA A 165 -8.67 -21.97 -12.37
N PRO A 166 -8.66 -21.55 -13.65
CA PRO A 166 -8.53 -20.14 -13.99
C PRO A 166 -9.68 -19.30 -13.38
N PRO A 167 -9.40 -18.07 -12.91
CA PRO A 167 -10.41 -17.23 -12.25
C PRO A 167 -11.62 -16.92 -13.14
N GLU A 168 -11.43 -16.87 -14.45
CA GLU A 168 -12.47 -16.60 -15.45
C GLU A 168 -13.54 -17.72 -15.53
N THR A 169 -13.24 -18.88 -14.94
CA THR A 169 -14.10 -20.07 -14.99
C THR A 169 -14.70 -20.45 -13.65
N MET A 170 -14.53 -19.61 -12.63
CA MET A 170 -15.12 -19.81 -11.30
C MET A 170 -16.65 -19.93 -11.36
N THR A 171 -17.18 -21.03 -10.82
CA THR A 171 -18.63 -21.26 -10.71
C THR A 171 -19.10 -21.41 -9.26
N MET A 172 -18.17 -21.46 -8.31
CA MET A 172 -18.50 -21.54 -6.88
C MET A 172 -19.11 -20.22 -6.40
N VAL A 173 -19.83 -20.28 -5.29
CA VAL A 173 -20.29 -19.07 -4.60
C VAL A 173 -19.10 -18.33 -4.01
N ARG A 174 -19.14 -16.99 -4.06
CA ARG A 174 -18.10 -16.11 -3.56
C ARG A 174 -18.72 -15.13 -2.56
N PRO A 175 -18.98 -15.55 -1.31
CA PRO A 175 -19.68 -14.72 -0.33
C PRO A 175 -18.87 -13.46 0.01
N ALA A 176 -19.57 -12.35 0.26
CA ALA A 176 -18.97 -11.12 0.76
C ALA A 176 -19.06 -11.06 2.29
N PHE A 177 -17.97 -10.67 2.95
CA PHE A 177 -17.88 -10.48 4.39
C PHE A 177 -17.48 -9.05 4.71
N LYS A 178 -18.04 -8.48 5.79
CA LYS A 178 -17.81 -7.10 6.21
C LYS A 178 -17.46 -7.00 7.68
N ILE A 179 -16.88 -5.86 8.02
CA ILE A 179 -16.89 -5.31 9.38
C ILE A 179 -17.85 -4.13 9.45
N ASP A 180 -18.41 -3.90 10.64
CA ASP A 180 -19.38 -2.85 10.96
C ASP A 180 -19.30 -2.49 12.46
N PRO A 181 -20.06 -1.51 12.97
CA PRO A 181 -20.00 -1.14 14.39
C PRO A 181 -20.32 -2.26 15.39
N LEU A 182 -21.01 -3.32 14.98
CA LEU A 182 -21.34 -4.47 15.82
C LEU A 182 -20.29 -5.59 15.72
N ASN A 183 -19.57 -5.64 14.59
CA ASN A 183 -18.51 -6.59 14.28
C ASN A 183 -17.28 -5.80 13.78
N PRO A 184 -16.52 -5.16 14.68
CA PRO A 184 -15.44 -4.24 14.32
C PRO A 184 -14.21 -4.93 13.73
N GLY A 185 -13.29 -4.12 13.19
CA GLY A 185 -12.00 -4.56 12.65
C GLY A 185 -11.06 -3.38 12.46
N SER A 186 -10.48 -2.92 13.57
CA SER A 186 -9.61 -1.73 13.64
C SER A 186 -8.31 -1.91 12.88
N ASP A 187 -7.76 -3.12 12.89
CA ASP A 187 -6.61 -3.53 12.09
C ASP A 187 -6.89 -3.33 10.60
N LEU A 188 -7.92 -4.00 10.07
CA LEU A 188 -8.30 -3.92 8.67
C LEU A 188 -8.69 -2.49 8.24
N ALA A 189 -9.53 -1.82 9.03
CA ALA A 189 -9.97 -0.46 8.72
C ALA A 189 -8.80 0.55 8.84
N GLY A 190 -7.93 0.38 9.82
CA GLY A 190 -6.72 1.17 10.01
C GLY A 190 -5.75 0.99 8.84
N GLU A 191 -5.42 -0.24 8.44
CA GLU A 191 -4.53 -0.47 7.30
C GLU A 191 -5.13 0.06 5.99
N SER A 192 -6.45 -0.05 5.81
CA SER A 192 -7.13 0.53 4.65
C SER A 192 -7.10 2.07 4.68
N ALA A 193 -7.23 2.69 5.86
CA ALA A 193 -7.04 4.12 6.02
C ALA A 193 -5.60 4.54 5.69
N ALA A 194 -4.60 3.76 6.12
CA ALA A 194 -3.19 4.00 5.79
C ALA A 194 -2.95 3.91 4.28
N ALA A 195 -3.51 2.89 3.61
CA ALA A 195 -3.40 2.70 2.16
C ALA A 195 -3.97 3.90 1.39
N LEU A 196 -5.18 4.32 1.74
CA LEU A 196 -5.83 5.48 1.10
C LEU A 196 -5.09 6.79 1.41
N ALA A 197 -4.59 6.99 2.63
CA ALA A 197 -3.81 8.17 3.00
C ALA A 197 -2.48 8.23 2.24
N ALA A 198 -1.72 7.14 2.19
CA ALA A 198 -0.48 7.07 1.41
C ALA A 198 -0.75 7.31 -0.09
N ALA A 199 -1.78 6.66 -0.65
CA ALA A 199 -2.18 6.87 -2.03
C ALA A 199 -2.57 8.34 -2.30
N SER A 200 -3.28 9.00 -1.38
CA SER A 200 -3.66 10.41 -1.55
C SER A 200 -2.45 11.32 -1.78
N ILE A 201 -1.33 11.06 -1.08
CA ILE A 201 -0.07 11.78 -1.26
C ILE A 201 0.51 11.49 -2.65
N ALA A 202 0.58 10.22 -3.05
CA ALA A 202 1.14 9.81 -4.34
C ALA A 202 0.37 10.40 -5.53
N PHE A 203 -0.96 10.52 -5.42
CA PHE A 203 -1.83 11.08 -6.46
C PHE A 203 -1.98 12.60 -6.43
N GLN A 204 -1.50 13.29 -5.38
CA GLN A 204 -1.80 14.71 -5.17
C GLN A 204 -1.43 15.60 -6.37
N SER A 205 -0.31 15.28 -7.04
CA SER A 205 0.20 16.06 -8.17
C SER A 205 -0.39 15.67 -9.54
N THR A 206 -0.86 14.43 -9.68
CA THR A 206 -1.34 13.86 -10.95
C THR A 206 -2.86 13.86 -11.05
N ASN A 207 -3.57 13.66 -9.94
CA ASN A 207 -5.01 13.65 -9.84
C ASN A 207 -5.50 14.10 -8.45
N SER A 208 -5.52 15.42 -8.24
CA SER A 208 -5.93 16.00 -6.95
C SER A 208 -7.37 15.70 -6.56
N SER A 209 -8.27 15.47 -7.52
CA SER A 209 -9.67 15.12 -7.22
C SER A 209 -9.76 13.75 -6.58
N TYR A 210 -9.05 12.76 -7.15
CA TYR A 210 -8.97 11.42 -6.60
C TYR A 210 -8.21 11.41 -5.27
N ALA A 211 -7.11 12.15 -5.16
CA ALA A 211 -6.37 12.31 -3.91
C ALA A 211 -7.28 12.81 -2.76
N ASN A 212 -8.15 13.80 -3.02
CA ASN A 212 -9.10 14.28 -2.03
C ASN A 212 -10.14 13.22 -1.64
N GLU A 213 -10.66 12.46 -2.61
CA GLU A 213 -11.60 11.35 -2.37
C GLU A 213 -10.96 10.27 -1.49
N LEU A 214 -9.73 9.86 -1.81
CA LEU A 214 -8.95 8.91 -1.02
C LEU A 214 -8.77 9.42 0.42
N LEU A 215 -8.36 10.68 0.59
CA LEU A 215 -8.12 11.25 1.92
C LEU A 215 -9.41 11.39 2.74
N THR A 216 -10.55 11.71 2.12
CA THR A 216 -11.84 11.74 2.81
C THR A 216 -12.21 10.37 3.36
N ASN A 217 -12.08 9.31 2.54
CA ASN A 217 -12.39 7.95 2.97
C ASN A 217 -11.36 7.41 3.97
N ALA A 218 -10.08 7.77 3.84
CA ALA A 218 -9.04 7.43 4.80
C ALA A 218 -9.38 7.92 6.22
N LYS A 219 -9.83 9.18 6.34
CA LYS A 219 -10.25 9.75 7.64
C LYS A 219 -11.45 9.02 8.22
N ALA A 220 -12.47 8.73 7.40
CA ALA A 220 -13.66 8.02 7.84
C ALA A 220 -13.39 6.57 8.28
N LEU A 221 -12.47 5.86 7.60
CA LEU A 221 -12.03 4.52 8.01
C LEU A 221 -11.21 4.56 9.30
N PHE A 222 -10.32 5.54 9.47
CA PHE A 222 -9.59 5.71 10.71
C PHE A 222 -10.50 6.03 11.89
N ASP A 223 -11.43 6.98 11.72
CA ASP A 223 -12.39 7.33 12.77
C ASP A 223 -13.25 6.12 13.16
N PHE A 224 -13.63 5.27 12.20
CA PHE A 224 -14.30 4.00 12.45
C PHE A 224 -13.43 3.02 13.23
N ALA A 225 -12.19 2.82 12.80
CA ALA A 225 -11.22 1.92 13.44
C ALA A 225 -10.95 2.31 14.90
N GLU A 226 -10.81 3.61 15.16
CA GLU A 226 -10.55 4.15 16.50
C GLU A 226 -11.79 4.06 17.41
N THR A 227 -12.98 4.31 16.85
CA THR A 227 -14.25 4.34 17.60
C THR A 227 -14.76 2.93 17.96
N TYR A 228 -14.66 1.99 17.03
CA TYR A 228 -15.16 0.62 17.19
C TYR A 228 -13.99 -0.36 17.18
N GLN A 229 -13.42 -0.59 18.36
CA GLN A 229 -12.18 -1.36 18.50
C GLN A 229 -12.39 -2.87 18.49
N GLY A 230 -11.59 -3.58 17.71
CA GLY A 230 -11.54 -5.05 17.67
C GLY A 230 -10.71 -5.59 16.50
N ASN A 231 -10.30 -6.85 16.59
CA ASN A 231 -9.61 -7.54 15.51
C ASN A 231 -10.61 -7.94 14.42
N TYR A 232 -10.32 -7.68 13.14
CA TYR A 232 -11.27 -8.03 12.07
C TYR A 232 -11.47 -9.55 11.95
N SER A 233 -10.47 -10.35 12.31
CA SER A 233 -10.53 -11.81 12.22
C SER A 233 -11.47 -12.44 13.26
N ASP A 234 -11.79 -11.72 14.35
CA ASP A 234 -12.85 -12.12 15.28
C ASP A 234 -14.24 -11.91 14.67
N SER A 235 -14.38 -10.85 13.86
CA SER A 235 -15.61 -10.50 13.13
C SER A 235 -15.81 -11.36 11.88
N ILE A 236 -14.72 -11.81 11.26
CA ILE A 236 -14.72 -12.63 10.04
C ILE A 236 -13.89 -13.89 10.28
N PRO A 237 -14.49 -14.93 10.91
CA PRO A 237 -13.75 -16.16 11.25
C PRO A 237 -13.20 -16.92 10.04
N ASP A 238 -13.76 -16.73 8.84
CA ASP A 238 -13.20 -17.31 7.60
C ASP A 238 -11.77 -16.80 7.37
N ALA A 239 -11.55 -15.50 7.58
CA ALA A 239 -10.24 -14.87 7.42
C ALA A 239 -9.22 -15.30 8.48
N ALA A 240 -9.67 -15.63 9.70
CA ALA A 240 -8.81 -16.01 10.82
C ALA A 240 -7.95 -17.27 10.56
N ILE A 241 -8.31 -18.10 9.58
CA ILE A 241 -7.54 -19.30 9.25
C ILE A 241 -6.39 -18.98 8.27
N PHE A 242 -6.47 -17.84 7.58
CA PHE A 242 -5.53 -17.42 6.53
C PHE A 242 -4.71 -16.21 6.95
N TYR A 243 -5.39 -15.13 7.31
CA TYR A 243 -4.83 -13.84 7.71
C TYR A 243 -5.40 -13.40 9.06
N ASN A 244 -5.12 -14.20 10.09
CA ASN A 244 -5.49 -13.84 11.46
C ASN A 244 -4.75 -12.57 11.90
N SER A 245 -5.42 -11.70 12.63
CA SER A 245 -4.78 -10.61 13.36
C SER A 245 -4.01 -11.18 14.56
N TRP A 246 -2.69 -11.34 14.42
CA TRP A 246 -1.83 -11.91 15.47
C TRP A 246 -1.23 -10.83 16.36
N SER A 247 -0.88 -9.68 15.78
CA SER A 247 -0.32 -8.51 16.46
C SER A 247 -1.37 -7.75 17.29
N GLY A 248 -2.64 -7.81 16.91
CA GLY A 248 -3.70 -6.93 17.40
C GLY A 248 -4.01 -5.85 16.38
N TYR A 249 -4.49 -4.69 16.85
CA TYR A 249 -4.82 -3.55 15.98
C TYR A 249 -4.14 -2.25 16.39
N GLU A 250 -3.48 -2.24 17.55
CA GLU A 250 -2.85 -1.04 18.09
C GLU A 250 -1.72 -0.53 17.17
N ASP A 251 -0.98 -1.43 16.52
CA ASP A 251 0.04 -1.04 15.55
C ASP A 251 -0.56 -0.47 14.25
N GLU A 252 -1.71 -0.96 13.78
CA GLU A 252 -2.45 -0.34 12.68
C GLU A 252 -3.03 1.01 13.05
N LEU A 253 -3.51 1.23 14.29
CA LEU A 253 -3.95 2.55 14.74
C LEU A 253 -2.78 3.55 14.74
N ALA A 254 -1.61 3.14 15.21
CA ALA A 254 -0.41 3.97 15.15
C ALA A 254 0.03 4.25 13.71
N TRP A 255 0.02 3.23 12.86
CA TRP A 255 0.42 3.27 11.46
C TRP A 255 -0.48 4.18 10.62
N SER A 256 -1.78 4.00 10.73
CA SER A 256 -2.78 4.78 9.99
C SER A 256 -2.83 6.24 10.43
N ALA A 257 -2.72 6.50 11.74
CA ALA A 257 -2.55 7.85 12.27
C ALA A 257 -1.27 8.52 11.72
N THR A 258 -0.16 7.78 11.63
CA THR A 258 1.09 8.29 11.04
C THR A 258 0.89 8.69 9.57
N TRP A 259 0.23 7.85 8.77
CA TRP A 259 -0.05 8.17 7.37
C TRP A 259 -1.02 9.34 7.19
N LEU A 260 -2.05 9.43 8.03
CA LEU A 260 -2.97 10.57 8.03
C LEU A 260 -2.27 11.85 8.43
N TYR A 261 -1.35 11.82 9.40
CA TYR A 261 -0.51 12.97 9.70
C TYR A 261 0.33 13.38 8.49
N LYS A 262 1.02 12.44 7.83
CA LYS A 262 1.80 12.73 6.61
C LYS A 262 0.95 13.34 5.49
N ALA A 263 -0.29 12.88 5.33
CA ALA A 263 -1.19 13.36 4.28
C ALA A 263 -1.83 14.73 4.59
N THR A 264 -1.98 15.08 5.88
CA THR A 264 -2.78 16.25 6.30
C THR A 264 -1.97 17.36 6.96
N GLY A 265 -0.86 17.02 7.63
CA GLY A 265 -0.15 17.89 8.57
C GLY A 265 -0.92 18.19 9.86
N ASP A 266 -2.04 17.50 10.13
CA ASP A 266 -2.84 17.73 11.34
C ASP A 266 -2.18 17.05 12.54
N GLN A 267 -1.74 17.88 13.50
CA GLN A 267 -1.04 17.44 14.72
C GLN A 267 -1.84 16.43 15.53
N THR A 268 -3.18 16.45 15.44
CA THR A 268 -4.04 15.47 16.13
C THR A 268 -3.70 14.03 15.73
N TYR A 269 -3.37 13.79 14.47
CA TYR A 269 -2.99 12.45 14.01
C TYR A 269 -1.58 12.06 14.47
N LEU A 270 -0.65 13.02 14.57
CA LEU A 270 0.68 12.75 15.12
C LEU A 270 0.58 12.38 16.61
N ASP A 271 -0.19 13.14 17.38
CA ASP A 271 -0.40 12.87 18.81
C ASP A 271 -1.02 11.48 19.02
N LYS A 272 -1.99 11.10 18.16
CA LYS A 272 -2.58 9.74 18.16
C LYS A 272 -1.55 8.67 17.81
N ALA A 273 -0.77 8.88 16.75
CA ALA A 273 0.27 7.94 16.32
C ALA A 273 1.27 7.65 17.44
N GLU A 274 1.79 8.70 18.10
CA GLU A 274 2.70 8.55 19.24
C GLU A 274 2.04 7.84 20.43
N SER A 275 0.74 8.05 20.65
CA SER A 275 0.01 7.43 21.76
C SER A 275 -0.22 5.92 21.58
N TYR A 276 -0.44 5.47 20.34
CA TYR A 276 -0.64 4.05 20.01
C TYR A 276 0.67 3.30 19.77
N TYR A 277 1.77 4.01 19.54
CA TYR A 277 3.04 3.39 19.19
C TYR A 277 3.63 2.54 20.33
N LEU A 278 3.69 1.23 20.11
CA LEU A 278 4.13 0.25 21.11
C LEU A 278 5.66 0.08 21.22
N GLY A 279 6.41 0.67 20.30
CA GLY A 279 7.85 0.47 20.17
C GLY A 279 8.24 -0.79 19.39
N ILE A 280 9.51 -0.85 18.97
CA ILE A 280 10.02 -1.94 18.13
C ILE A 280 10.29 -3.19 18.97
N ASP A 281 9.69 -4.32 18.57
CA ASP A 281 10.13 -5.65 18.97
C ASP A 281 11.39 -6.02 18.15
N PRO A 282 12.54 -6.40 18.72
CA PRO A 282 13.71 -6.77 17.93
C PRO A 282 13.60 -8.14 17.24
N THR A 283 12.52 -8.91 17.47
CA THR A 283 12.38 -10.30 17.00
C THR A 283 11.48 -10.49 15.78
N GLN A 284 10.76 -9.46 15.35
CA GLN A 284 9.87 -9.51 14.17
C GLN A 284 10.30 -8.48 13.10
N THR A 285 9.45 -8.24 12.11
CA THR A 285 9.68 -7.22 11.07
C THR A 285 8.36 -6.72 10.49
N GLN A 286 8.42 -5.65 9.67
CA GLN A 286 7.27 -5.12 8.95
C GLN A 286 6.62 -6.21 8.10
N SER A 287 5.30 -6.37 8.22
CA SER A 287 4.54 -7.33 7.43
C SER A 287 3.10 -6.87 7.23
N TRP A 288 2.25 -7.71 6.63
CA TRP A 288 0.81 -7.45 6.51
C TRP A 288 0.10 -7.44 7.88
N ASP A 289 0.68 -8.05 8.92
CA ASP A 289 0.13 -8.12 10.28
C ASP A 289 0.83 -7.14 11.24
N GLN A 290 2.14 -6.93 11.11
CA GLN A 290 2.92 -6.12 12.06
C GLN A 290 3.45 -4.81 11.45
N LYS A 291 3.09 -3.65 12.03
CA LYS A 291 3.42 -2.30 11.51
C LYS A 291 4.35 -1.46 12.38
N VAL A 292 4.73 -1.89 13.60
CA VAL A 292 5.55 -1.06 14.51
C VAL A 292 6.88 -0.61 13.89
N TYR A 293 7.48 -1.38 12.99
CA TYR A 293 8.75 -1.01 12.36
C TYR A 293 8.60 0.15 11.40
N GLY A 294 7.61 0.07 10.50
CA GLY A 294 7.28 1.13 9.56
C GLY A 294 6.88 2.40 10.30
N THR A 295 6.00 2.28 11.30
CA THR A 295 5.60 3.40 12.15
C THR A 295 6.81 4.05 12.83
N GLY A 296 7.70 3.26 13.43
CA GLY A 296 8.91 3.77 14.08
C GLY A 296 9.86 4.52 13.15
N ILE A 297 10.01 4.06 11.90
CA ILE A 297 10.81 4.74 10.88
C ILE A 297 10.14 6.04 10.44
N LEU A 298 8.82 6.06 10.25
CA LEU A 298 8.10 7.24 9.78
C LEU A 298 7.96 8.34 10.85
N LEU A 299 7.97 7.98 12.13
CA LEU A 299 7.92 8.92 13.25
C LEU A 299 9.31 9.48 13.66
N ALA A 300 10.40 8.84 13.23
CA ALA A 300 11.78 9.23 13.56
C ALA A 300 12.26 10.46 12.77
#